data_AF-A0A535N1L7-F1
#
_entry.id   AF-A0A535N1L7-F1
#
_cell.length_a   1.000
_cell.length_b   1.000
_cell.length_c   1.000
_cell.angle_alpha   90.00
_cell.angle_beta   90.00
_cell.angle_gamma   90.00
#
_symmetry.space_group_name_H-M   'P 1'
#
loop_
_entity.id
_entity.type
_entity.pdbx_description
1 polymer ?
#
loop_
_entity_poly.entity_id
_entity_poly.type
_entity_poly.pdbx_seq_one_letter_code
_entity_poly.pdbx_strand_id
1 'polypeptide(L)'
;MKNGDRVVVAGAARTAIGKFAGSFKDTPTSDLGAAAIQAAVQRAGIDATAVDEVILGCVGQVGEDAFNARLATLKAGLPEKTTAYNVNRLCGSGLQAINSAVHEIELGEAEVVVAGGNENMSIQPYMLPRSQVGWRLGEAALIDGTLSLVTDPFGHYQMGCTAEKVADRYQVSRQSQDAFAAESQRRAGVAVGEKRFEEQIVPVEVAQRKGDPVSVKLDEHPRPGTSAEQLGRLRPAFREDGSVTAGNSSGINDAGAAVVLMKQSKAAQLGVRPQLEWVADAVAALAPEIMGVAPIFAVQKLLAKVGMTINDIDLMELNEAFAAQAVAVIRELEIDPEKVNPNGGAIALGHPVGATGAILTVKLAYELRRQQKEWGIVTMCIGGGQGIATLFRNLN
;
A
#
# COMPACT_ATOMS: atom_id res chain seq x y z
N MET A 1 18.19 -11.60 16.53
CA MET A 1 19.47 -10.84 16.61
C MET A 1 20.07 -10.99 18.00
N LYS A 2 21.40 -11.16 18.09
CA LYS A 2 22.13 -11.40 19.36
C LYS A 2 22.52 -10.13 20.13
N ASN A 3 21.90 -8.98 19.85
CA ASN A 3 22.06 -7.75 20.66
C ASN A 3 20.81 -6.84 20.58
N GLY A 4 19.87 -7.06 21.51
CA GLY A 4 19.09 -6.07 22.29
C GLY A 4 18.26 -4.94 21.68
N ASP A 5 18.65 -4.31 20.57
CA ASP A 5 18.07 -3.01 20.15
C ASP A 5 17.29 -3.15 18.83
N ARG A 6 15.96 -3.12 18.95
CA ARG A 6 15.01 -3.41 17.87
C ARG A 6 14.66 -2.13 17.11
N VAL A 7 14.33 -2.25 15.82
CA VAL A 7 13.79 -1.11 15.06
C VAL A 7 12.28 -1.02 15.29
N VAL A 8 11.81 0.18 15.60
CA VAL A 8 10.44 0.45 16.02
C VAL A 8 9.79 1.54 15.19
N VAL A 9 8.46 1.45 15.04
CA VAL A 9 7.62 2.49 14.44
C VAL A 9 7.21 3.49 15.52
N ALA A 10 7.72 4.72 15.42
CA ALA A 10 7.46 5.82 16.35
C ALA A 10 6.19 6.62 16.00
N GLY A 11 5.94 6.82 14.71
CA GLY A 11 4.81 7.58 14.19
C GLY A 11 4.28 6.96 12.91
N ALA A 12 3.00 7.15 12.63
CA ALA A 12 2.35 6.56 11.47
C ALA A 12 1.19 7.46 11.00
N ALA A 13 1.12 7.73 9.69
CA ALA A 13 0.05 8.51 9.10
C ALA A 13 -0.21 8.14 7.65
N ARG A 14 -1.45 8.32 7.21
CA ARG A 14 -1.85 8.23 5.80
C ARG A 14 -2.79 9.37 5.44
N THR A 15 -2.86 9.73 4.18
CA THR A 15 -3.97 10.55 3.67
C THR A 15 -5.24 9.69 3.59
N ALA A 16 -6.37 10.31 3.26
CA ALA A 16 -7.49 9.58 2.68
C ALA A 16 -7.04 8.88 1.37
N ILE A 17 -7.78 7.86 0.96
CA ILE A 17 -7.62 7.23 -0.34
C ILE A 17 -8.67 7.82 -1.28
N GLY A 18 -8.20 8.60 -2.25
CA GLY A 18 -9.02 9.14 -3.33
C GLY A 18 -9.37 8.06 -4.34
N LYS A 19 -10.56 8.16 -4.96
CA LYS A 19 -10.91 7.33 -6.13
C LYS A 19 -10.30 7.92 -7.41
N PHE A 20 -10.16 7.11 -8.45
CA PHE A 20 -9.74 7.59 -9.78
C PHE A 20 -10.57 8.78 -10.26
N ALA A 21 -9.88 9.83 -10.72
CA ALA A 21 -10.47 11.11 -11.11
C ALA A 21 -11.35 11.75 -10.01
N GLY A 22 -11.08 11.42 -8.74
CA GLY A 22 -11.77 11.89 -7.55
C GLY A 22 -11.12 13.13 -6.95
N SER A 23 -11.11 13.22 -5.61
CA SER A 23 -10.65 14.42 -4.91
C SER A 23 -9.18 14.77 -5.14
N PHE A 24 -8.31 13.80 -5.35
CA PHE A 24 -6.88 14.04 -5.54
C PHE A 24 -6.41 14.10 -6.99
N LYS A 25 -7.33 14.11 -7.96
CA LYS A 25 -6.96 13.99 -9.39
C LYS A 25 -5.95 15.03 -9.89
N ASP A 26 -5.96 16.23 -9.29
CA ASP A 26 -5.08 17.35 -9.64
C ASP A 26 -4.03 17.61 -8.54
N THR A 27 -3.94 16.75 -7.52
CA THR A 27 -3.01 16.90 -6.38
C THR A 27 -1.66 16.26 -6.74
N PRO A 28 -0.55 17.00 -6.74
CA PRO A 28 0.77 16.41 -7.01
C PRO A 28 1.08 15.22 -6.11
N THR A 29 1.71 14.18 -6.67
CA THR A 29 2.10 12.96 -5.92
C THR A 29 2.91 13.31 -4.68
N SER A 30 3.86 14.24 -4.83
CA SER A 30 4.70 14.74 -3.74
C SER A 30 3.92 15.38 -2.59
N ASP A 31 2.75 15.98 -2.85
CA ASP A 31 1.97 16.70 -1.84
C ASP A 31 1.23 15.70 -0.93
N LEU A 32 0.73 14.60 -1.51
CA LEU A 32 0.18 13.47 -0.75
C LEU A 32 1.25 12.84 0.15
N GLY A 33 2.46 12.67 -0.40
CA GLY A 33 3.62 12.18 0.37
C GLY A 33 4.02 13.15 1.49
N ALA A 34 4.08 14.46 1.19
CA ALA A 34 4.46 15.49 2.15
C ALA A 34 3.49 15.56 3.34
N ALA A 35 2.18 15.51 3.07
CA ALA A 35 1.16 15.50 4.12
C ALA A 35 1.32 14.28 5.05
N ALA A 36 1.57 13.09 4.48
CA ALA A 36 1.78 11.88 5.26
C ALA A 36 3.09 11.93 6.08
N ILE A 37 4.20 12.39 5.49
CA ILE A 37 5.49 12.56 6.19
C ILE A 37 5.33 13.51 7.37
N GLN A 38 4.78 14.71 7.13
CA GLN A 38 4.62 15.73 8.15
C GLN A 38 3.78 15.20 9.32
N ALA A 39 2.65 14.55 9.04
CA ALA A 39 1.80 13.97 10.07
C ALA A 39 2.46 12.81 10.82
N ALA A 40 3.23 11.95 10.15
CA ALA A 40 3.93 10.85 10.80
C ALA A 40 5.02 11.37 11.77
N VAL A 41 5.80 12.38 11.36
CA VAL A 41 6.81 13.04 12.19
C VAL A 41 6.16 13.74 13.39
N GLN A 42 5.07 14.48 13.18
CA GLN A 42 4.31 15.11 14.26
C GLN A 42 3.76 14.07 15.25
N ARG A 43 3.22 12.96 14.78
CA ARG A 43 2.68 11.87 15.62
C ARG A 43 3.77 11.09 16.36
N ALA A 44 4.98 11.02 15.81
CA ALA A 44 6.14 10.50 16.52
C ALA A 44 6.58 11.43 17.67
N GLY A 45 6.19 12.71 17.64
CA GLY A 45 6.55 13.70 18.66
C GLY A 45 8.03 14.08 18.63
N ILE A 46 8.67 14.00 17.46
CA ILE A 46 10.09 14.35 17.27
C ILE A 46 10.23 15.66 16.49
N ASP A 47 11.37 16.31 16.66
CA ASP A 47 11.76 17.45 15.85
C ASP A 47 12.13 16.99 14.42
N ALA A 48 11.72 17.75 13.41
CA ALA A 48 12.01 17.43 12.01
C ALA A 48 13.51 17.35 11.70
N THR A 49 14.36 18.03 12.49
CA THR A 49 15.83 18.00 12.37
C THR A 49 16.48 16.70 12.83
N ALA A 50 15.72 15.84 13.51
CA ALA A 50 16.16 14.51 13.91
C ALA A 50 16.07 13.48 12.78
N VAL A 51 15.34 13.76 11.70
CA VAL A 51 15.21 12.85 10.55
C VAL A 51 16.47 12.93 9.69
N ASP A 52 17.06 11.77 9.41
CA ASP A 52 18.27 11.65 8.58
C ASP A 52 17.89 11.44 7.11
N GLU A 53 16.99 10.50 6.84
CA GLU A 53 16.66 9.99 5.50
C GLU A 53 15.13 9.86 5.32
N VAL A 54 14.66 10.03 4.08
CA VAL A 54 13.28 9.72 3.68
C VAL A 54 13.24 8.76 2.50
N ILE A 55 12.56 7.63 2.67
CA ILE A 55 12.43 6.60 1.63
C ILE A 55 10.96 6.49 1.21
N LEU A 56 10.65 6.82 -0.05
CA LEU A 56 9.28 6.72 -0.56
C LEU A 56 9.14 5.75 -1.73
N GLY A 57 8.22 4.81 -1.58
CA GLY A 57 7.69 4.00 -2.66
C GLY A 57 6.80 4.81 -3.60
N CYS A 58 7.10 4.78 -4.89
CA CYS A 58 6.32 5.45 -5.93
C CYS A 58 6.55 4.74 -7.27
N VAL A 59 5.48 4.40 -7.98
CA VAL A 59 5.58 3.67 -9.25
C VAL A 59 5.47 4.63 -10.44
N GLY A 60 4.50 5.55 -10.41
CA GLY A 60 4.20 6.47 -11.50
C GLY A 60 5.08 7.71 -11.56
N GLN A 61 6.40 7.54 -11.47
CA GLN A 61 7.34 8.66 -11.49
C GLN A 61 7.54 9.21 -12.91
N VAL A 62 6.85 10.30 -13.23
CA VAL A 62 6.97 11.01 -14.50
C VAL A 62 7.09 12.52 -14.29
N GLY A 63 7.83 13.21 -15.16
CA GLY A 63 7.93 14.66 -15.13
C GLY A 63 8.46 15.21 -13.80
N GLU A 64 7.64 16.01 -13.11
CA GLU A 64 7.99 16.64 -11.82
C GLU A 64 8.23 15.61 -10.70
N ASP A 65 7.76 14.37 -10.85
CA ASP A 65 7.95 13.29 -9.88
C ASP A 65 9.30 12.55 -10.02
N ALA A 66 10.20 13.02 -10.90
CA ALA A 66 11.51 12.41 -11.14
C ALA A 66 12.33 12.20 -9.85
N PHE A 67 12.21 13.12 -8.88
CA PHE A 67 12.78 12.96 -7.53
C PHE A 67 11.70 13.14 -6.45
N ASN A 68 10.58 12.45 -6.65
CA ASN A 68 9.38 12.55 -5.82
C ASN A 68 9.67 12.43 -4.30
N ALA A 69 10.55 11.53 -3.87
CA ALA A 69 10.88 11.39 -2.44
C ALA A 69 11.43 12.70 -1.86
N ARG A 70 12.45 13.28 -2.53
CA ARG A 70 13.09 14.52 -2.09
C ARG A 70 12.15 15.72 -2.16
N LEU A 71 11.31 15.80 -3.20
CA LEU A 71 10.32 16.87 -3.32
C LEU A 71 9.31 16.80 -2.17
N ALA A 72 8.80 15.61 -1.85
CA ALA A 72 7.89 15.40 -0.72
C ALA A 72 8.55 15.74 0.62
N THR A 73 9.81 15.33 0.84
CA THR A 73 10.59 15.66 2.04
C THR A 73 10.66 17.16 2.30
N LEU A 74 11.03 17.94 1.28
CA LEU A 74 11.15 19.39 1.43
C LEU A 74 9.78 20.06 1.61
N LYS A 75 8.76 19.60 0.88
CA LYS A 75 7.37 20.09 1.04
C LYS A 75 6.78 19.78 2.41
N ALA A 76 7.19 18.68 3.05
CA ALA A 76 6.80 18.33 4.41
C ALA A 76 7.46 19.22 5.48
N GLY A 77 8.40 20.08 5.09
CA GLY A 77 9.12 20.98 6.00
C GLY A 77 10.32 20.33 6.69
N LEU A 78 10.81 19.19 6.22
CA LEU A 78 12.03 18.60 6.73
C LEU A 78 13.24 19.42 6.26
N PRO A 79 14.34 19.47 7.04
CA PRO A 79 15.50 20.28 6.67
C PRO A 79 16.12 19.88 5.34
N GLU A 80 16.75 20.84 4.66
CA GLU A 80 17.45 20.59 3.40
C GLU A 80 18.56 19.54 3.52
N LYS A 81 19.16 19.38 4.70
CA LYS A 81 20.18 18.34 4.94
C LYS A 81 19.63 16.91 4.92
N THR A 82 18.32 16.71 5.05
CA THR A 82 17.68 15.37 5.11
C THR A 82 17.80 14.68 3.76
N THR A 83 18.44 13.52 3.68
CA THR A 83 18.55 12.77 2.42
C THR A 83 17.22 12.12 2.05
N ALA A 84 17.06 11.74 0.78
CA ALA A 84 15.87 11.01 0.35
C ALA A 84 16.12 10.22 -0.93
N TYR A 85 15.42 9.10 -1.10
CA TYR A 85 15.39 8.35 -2.35
C TYR A 85 14.07 7.61 -2.57
N ASN A 86 13.83 7.25 -3.84
CA ASN A 86 12.65 6.50 -4.24
C ASN A 86 12.96 5.01 -4.40
N VAL A 87 12.00 4.16 -4.04
CA VAL A 87 12.03 2.73 -4.36
C VAL A 87 10.85 2.38 -5.25
N ASN A 88 11.07 1.50 -6.22
CA ASN A 88 10.02 0.94 -7.04
C ASN A 88 10.10 -0.59 -7.03
N ARG A 89 9.12 -1.21 -6.36
CA ARG A 89 8.82 -2.63 -6.40
C ARG A 89 7.31 -2.81 -6.70
N LEU A 90 6.81 -2.07 -7.69
CA LEU A 90 5.39 -1.91 -8.03
C LEU A 90 4.50 -1.77 -6.78
N CYS A 91 3.43 -2.58 -6.66
CA CYS A 91 2.49 -2.59 -5.53
C CYS A 91 3.18 -2.70 -4.15
N GLY A 92 4.37 -3.31 -4.09
CA GLY A 92 5.14 -3.53 -2.86
C GLY A 92 6.02 -2.35 -2.45
N SER A 93 6.06 -1.26 -3.22
CA SER A 93 7.03 -0.17 -3.04
C SER A 93 6.96 0.47 -1.65
N GLY A 94 5.76 0.78 -1.16
CA GLY A 94 5.60 1.40 0.16
C GLY A 94 6.05 0.50 1.33
N LEU A 95 5.84 -0.81 1.23
CA LEU A 95 6.33 -1.76 2.24
C LEU A 95 7.84 -2.00 2.08
N GLN A 96 8.34 -2.02 0.84
CA GLN A 96 9.77 -2.10 0.57
C GLN A 96 10.52 -0.90 1.16
N ALA A 97 9.96 0.31 1.07
CA ALA A 97 10.57 1.50 1.67
C ALA A 97 10.75 1.34 3.19
N ILE A 98 9.74 0.80 3.88
CA ILE A 98 9.78 0.51 5.31
C ILE A 98 10.87 -0.52 5.62
N ASN A 99 10.96 -1.61 4.84
CA ASN A 99 11.99 -2.63 5.05
C ASN A 99 13.40 -2.08 4.76
N SER A 100 13.56 -1.25 3.71
CA SER A 100 14.83 -0.59 3.39
C SER A 100 15.29 0.34 4.51
N ALA A 101 14.39 1.14 5.09
CA ALA A 101 14.69 1.99 6.24
C ALA A 101 15.17 1.20 7.45
N VAL A 102 14.51 0.07 7.74
CA VAL A 102 14.95 -0.82 8.82
C VAL A 102 16.36 -1.34 8.55
N HIS A 103 16.65 -1.79 7.33
CA HIS A 103 17.98 -2.30 6.99
C HIS A 103 19.07 -1.21 7.12
N GLU A 104 18.80 0.04 6.71
CA GLU A 104 19.72 1.16 6.91
C GLU A 104 19.97 1.48 8.39
N ILE A 105 18.92 1.46 9.21
CA ILE A 105 19.02 1.68 10.66
C ILE A 105 19.82 0.54 11.33
N GLU A 106 19.58 -0.71 10.93
CA GLU A 106 20.32 -1.87 11.43
C GLU A 106 21.81 -1.80 11.08
N LEU A 107 22.13 -1.37 9.86
CA LEU A 107 23.50 -1.15 9.40
C LEU A 107 24.18 0.07 10.04
N GLY A 108 23.40 0.99 10.59
CA GLY A 108 23.90 2.20 11.24
C GLY A 108 24.18 3.36 10.28
N GLU A 109 23.60 3.32 9.07
CA GLU A 109 23.71 4.38 8.08
C GLU A 109 22.79 5.59 8.41
N ALA A 110 21.70 5.33 9.14
CA ALA A 110 20.77 6.36 9.64
C ALA A 110 20.25 6.01 11.04
N GLU A 111 19.88 7.00 11.85
CA GLU A 111 19.29 6.79 13.18
C GLU A 111 17.77 6.93 13.18
N VAL A 112 17.24 7.89 12.41
CA VAL A 112 15.81 8.14 12.25
C VAL A 112 15.47 8.28 10.77
N VAL A 113 14.60 7.40 10.29
CA VAL A 113 14.19 7.37 8.87
C VAL A 113 12.68 7.50 8.78
N VAL A 114 12.19 8.34 7.87
CA VAL A 114 10.78 8.33 7.47
C VAL A 114 10.63 7.44 6.25
N ALA A 115 9.75 6.45 6.31
CA ALA A 115 9.55 5.51 5.23
C ALA A 115 8.07 5.36 4.87
N GLY A 116 7.77 5.13 3.61
CA GLY A 116 6.39 4.89 3.20
C GLY A 116 6.22 4.89 1.69
N GLY A 117 5.11 5.43 1.21
CA GLY A 117 4.88 5.59 -0.23
C GLY A 117 3.76 6.56 -0.55
N ASN A 118 3.79 7.05 -1.78
CA ASN A 118 2.80 7.95 -2.34
C ASN A 118 2.56 7.60 -3.81
N GLU A 119 1.30 7.70 -4.22
CA GLU A 119 0.92 7.46 -5.60
C GLU A 119 -0.25 8.36 -5.95
N ASN A 120 -0.18 8.98 -7.12
CA ASN A 120 -1.33 9.55 -7.80
C ASN A 120 -1.45 8.88 -9.17
N MET A 121 -2.41 7.98 -9.27
CA MET A 121 -2.69 7.27 -10.50
C MET A 121 -3.58 8.11 -11.42
N SER A 122 -4.40 9.00 -10.88
CA SER A 122 -5.27 9.91 -11.64
C SER A 122 -4.50 10.93 -12.50
N ILE A 123 -3.31 11.35 -12.05
CA ILE A 123 -2.53 12.42 -12.71
C ILE A 123 -1.63 11.91 -13.85
N GLN A 124 -1.54 10.59 -14.04
CA GLN A 124 -0.60 10.01 -15.00
C GLN A 124 -0.91 10.46 -16.44
N PRO A 125 0.08 10.96 -17.19
CA PRO A 125 -0.12 11.48 -18.53
C PRO A 125 -0.25 10.37 -19.56
N TYR A 126 -0.80 10.71 -20.72
CA TYR A 126 -0.56 9.92 -21.92
C TYR A 126 0.84 10.21 -22.46
N MET A 127 1.60 9.15 -22.76
CA MET A 127 2.93 9.22 -23.35
C MET A 127 2.84 8.96 -24.85
N LEU A 128 3.53 9.78 -25.65
CA LEU A 128 3.75 9.51 -27.07
C LEU A 128 5.21 9.07 -27.25
N PRO A 129 5.49 7.75 -27.36
CA PRO A 129 6.86 7.24 -27.53
C PRO A 129 7.56 7.93 -28.68
N ARG A 130 8.91 8.03 -28.63
CA ARG A 130 9.85 8.59 -29.63
C ARG A 130 9.41 9.91 -30.34
N SER A 131 8.50 10.67 -29.72
CA SER A 131 8.04 12.00 -30.17
C SER A 131 9.18 12.99 -30.42
N GLN A 132 10.31 12.85 -29.72
CA GLN A 132 11.51 13.67 -29.91
C GLN A 132 12.23 13.44 -31.25
N VAL A 133 12.18 12.23 -31.80
CA VAL A 133 12.85 11.89 -33.08
C VAL A 133 11.89 11.89 -34.27
N GLY A 134 10.58 11.94 -34.01
CA GLY A 134 9.52 12.07 -35.00
C GLY A 134 9.29 10.81 -35.85
N TRP A 135 8.08 10.67 -36.40
CA TRP A 135 7.72 9.60 -37.35
C TRP A 135 7.95 10.05 -38.77
N ARG A 136 8.54 9.15 -39.56
CA ARG A 136 8.72 9.38 -41.00
C ARG A 136 7.39 9.28 -41.75
N LEU A 137 6.62 8.22 -41.49
CA LEU A 137 5.27 7.94 -42.01
C LEU A 137 4.58 6.97 -41.03
N GLY A 138 3.24 6.96 -40.99
CA GLY A 138 2.45 5.94 -40.27
C GLY A 138 1.74 6.44 -39.01
N GLU A 139 1.02 5.52 -38.37
CA GLU A 139 0.23 5.77 -37.16
C GLU A 139 1.08 5.76 -35.89
N ALA A 140 0.61 6.46 -34.86
CA ALA A 140 1.22 6.50 -33.53
C ALA A 140 0.17 6.19 -32.46
N ALA A 141 0.50 5.31 -31.52
CA ALA A 141 -0.35 5.05 -30.36
C ALA A 141 0.11 5.88 -29.17
N LEU A 142 -0.84 6.54 -28.51
CA LEU A 142 -0.62 7.08 -27.17
C LEU A 142 -0.64 5.93 -26.16
N ILE A 143 0.32 5.95 -25.24
CA ILE A 143 0.39 5.02 -24.11
C ILE A 143 -0.27 5.69 -22.91
N ASP A 144 -1.30 5.08 -22.36
CA ASP A 144 -1.93 5.52 -21.11
C ASP A 144 -0.99 5.26 -19.93
N GLY A 145 -0.52 6.32 -19.27
CA GLY A 145 0.38 6.21 -18.12
C GLY A 145 -0.23 5.46 -16.95
N THR A 146 -1.53 5.66 -16.68
CA THR A 146 -2.25 4.96 -15.59
C THR A 146 -2.29 3.46 -15.84
N LEU A 147 -2.72 3.07 -17.05
CA LEU A 147 -2.79 1.64 -17.41
C LEU A 147 -1.40 1.00 -17.47
N SER A 148 -0.36 1.77 -17.80
CA SER A 148 1.02 1.27 -17.81
C SER A 148 1.47 0.81 -16.42
N LEU A 149 0.99 1.44 -15.33
CA LEU A 149 1.32 1.02 -13.96
C LEU A 149 0.71 -0.36 -13.58
N VAL A 150 -0.34 -0.77 -14.29
CA VAL A 150 -1.13 -1.98 -14.01
C VAL A 150 -1.18 -2.94 -15.21
N THR A 151 -0.21 -2.82 -16.13
CA THR A 151 -0.03 -3.70 -17.27
C THR A 151 1.28 -4.48 -17.12
N ASP A 152 1.23 -5.78 -17.36
CA ASP A 152 2.39 -6.64 -17.24
C ASP A 152 3.41 -6.33 -18.34
N PRO A 153 4.67 -6.03 -18.00
CA PRO A 153 5.67 -5.69 -19.02
C PRO A 153 6.19 -6.92 -19.79
N PHE A 154 5.92 -8.15 -19.32
CA PHE A 154 6.40 -9.38 -19.96
C PHE A 154 5.40 -9.96 -20.94
N GLY A 155 4.13 -10.02 -20.54
CA GLY A 155 3.03 -10.58 -21.32
C GLY A 155 2.09 -9.55 -21.95
N HIS A 156 2.29 -8.25 -21.67
CA HIS A 156 1.51 -7.13 -22.22
C HIS A 156 -0.01 -7.25 -22.02
N TYR A 157 -0.43 -7.84 -20.90
CA TYR A 157 -1.83 -7.92 -20.47
C TYR A 157 -2.04 -7.15 -19.17
N GLN A 158 -3.27 -6.72 -18.90
CA GLN A 158 -3.60 -6.06 -17.64
C GLN A 158 -3.48 -7.03 -16.46
N MET A 159 -3.14 -6.52 -15.27
CA MET A 159 -2.99 -7.35 -14.07
C MET A 159 -4.23 -8.21 -13.76
N GLY A 160 -5.44 -7.76 -14.12
CA GLY A 160 -6.66 -8.55 -13.96
C GLY A 160 -6.66 -9.87 -14.72
N CYS A 161 -5.94 -9.98 -15.83
CA CYS A 161 -5.75 -11.24 -16.53
C CYS A 161 -4.95 -12.26 -15.70
N THR A 162 -4.02 -11.81 -14.85
CA THR A 162 -3.34 -12.70 -13.90
C THR A 162 -4.28 -13.19 -12.80
N ALA A 163 -5.24 -12.35 -12.40
CA ALA A 163 -6.26 -12.73 -11.42
C ALA A 163 -7.22 -13.79 -11.98
N GLU A 164 -7.58 -13.71 -13.27
CA GLU A 164 -8.32 -14.79 -13.94
C GLU A 164 -7.52 -16.10 -13.96
N LYS A 165 -6.23 -16.05 -14.31
CA LYS A 165 -5.37 -17.24 -14.27
C LYS A 165 -5.26 -17.84 -12.87
N VAL A 166 -5.22 -17.01 -11.82
CA VAL A 166 -5.26 -17.46 -10.43
C VAL A 166 -6.62 -18.09 -10.10
N ALA A 167 -7.72 -17.46 -10.50
CA ALA A 167 -9.07 -18.02 -10.30
C ALA A 167 -9.21 -19.40 -10.94
N ASP A 168 -8.76 -19.55 -12.18
CA ASP A 168 -8.77 -20.82 -12.92
C ASP A 168 -7.88 -21.87 -12.23
N ARG A 169 -6.63 -21.51 -11.89
CA ARG A 169 -5.64 -22.46 -11.32
C ARG A 169 -5.97 -22.89 -9.89
N TYR A 170 -6.45 -21.97 -9.06
CA TYR A 170 -6.78 -22.21 -7.66
C TYR A 170 -8.27 -22.48 -7.45
N GLN A 171 -9.06 -22.58 -8.52
CA GLN A 171 -10.49 -22.89 -8.48
C GLN A 171 -11.27 -21.92 -7.58
N VAL A 172 -10.97 -20.62 -7.70
CA VAL A 172 -11.66 -19.56 -6.94
C VAL A 172 -12.88 -19.10 -7.73
N SER A 173 -14.05 -19.62 -7.34
CA SER A 173 -15.30 -19.34 -8.03
C SER A 173 -15.66 -17.85 -8.02
N ARG A 174 -16.43 -17.40 -9.02
CA ARG A 174 -16.99 -16.05 -9.07
C ARG A 174 -17.78 -15.71 -7.80
N GLN A 175 -18.55 -16.67 -7.28
CA GLN A 175 -19.34 -16.51 -6.06
C GLN A 175 -18.44 -16.25 -4.84
N SER A 176 -17.33 -16.96 -4.74
CA SER A 176 -16.33 -16.75 -3.68
C SER A 176 -15.69 -15.37 -3.78
N GLN A 177 -15.37 -14.92 -4.99
CA GLN A 177 -14.81 -13.58 -5.24
C GLN A 177 -15.78 -12.47 -4.82
N ASP A 178 -17.05 -12.58 -5.24
CA ASP A 178 -18.08 -11.60 -4.93
C ASP A 178 -18.45 -11.59 -3.44
N ALA A 179 -18.50 -12.76 -2.78
CA ALA A 179 -18.71 -12.85 -1.35
C ALA A 179 -17.58 -12.18 -0.55
N PHE A 180 -16.32 -12.43 -0.93
CA PHE A 180 -15.15 -11.80 -0.33
C PHE A 180 -15.18 -10.26 -0.51
N ALA A 181 -15.51 -9.80 -1.71
CA ALA A 181 -15.62 -8.38 -2.01
C ALA A 181 -16.74 -7.67 -1.22
N ALA A 182 -17.92 -8.30 -1.11
CA ALA A 182 -19.02 -7.79 -0.28
C ALA A 182 -18.63 -7.70 1.20
N GLU A 183 -17.89 -8.69 1.71
CA GLU A 183 -17.40 -8.67 3.09
C GLU A 183 -16.35 -7.55 3.31
N SER A 184 -15.44 -7.34 2.37
CA SER A 184 -14.50 -6.21 2.42
C SER A 184 -15.24 -4.86 2.47
N GLN A 185 -16.27 -4.67 1.65
CA GLN A 185 -17.12 -3.46 1.66
C GLN A 185 -17.88 -3.30 2.98
N ARG A 186 -18.44 -4.39 3.53
CA ARG A 186 -19.14 -4.37 4.82
C ARG A 186 -18.19 -3.98 5.95
N ARG A 187 -17.00 -4.60 6.03
CA ARG A 187 -15.98 -4.32 7.06
C ARG A 187 -15.49 -2.87 6.97
N ALA A 188 -15.26 -2.35 5.76
CA ALA A 188 -14.92 -0.94 5.57
C ALA A 188 -16.06 0.00 6.03
N GLY A 189 -17.31 -0.33 5.73
CA GLY A 189 -18.48 0.40 6.20
C GLY A 189 -18.59 0.47 7.72
N VAL A 190 -18.37 -0.66 8.40
CA VAL A 190 -18.33 -0.72 9.87
C VAL A 190 -17.17 0.14 10.41
N ALA A 191 -15.97 0.01 9.84
CA ALA A 191 -14.80 0.77 10.29
C ALA A 191 -14.98 2.29 10.13
N VAL A 192 -15.63 2.73 9.04
CA VAL A 192 -16.00 4.14 8.84
C VAL A 192 -17.05 4.58 9.86
N GLY A 193 -18.12 3.80 10.06
CA GLY A 193 -19.18 4.11 11.01
C GLY A 193 -18.69 4.21 12.46
N GLU A 194 -17.71 3.39 12.83
CA GLU A 194 -17.04 3.40 14.12
C GLU A 194 -15.84 4.36 14.18
N LYS A 195 -15.59 5.15 13.12
CA LYS A 195 -14.52 6.17 13.08
C LYS A 195 -13.10 5.60 13.29
N ARG A 196 -12.87 4.32 12.98
CA ARG A 196 -11.58 3.63 13.19
C ARG A 196 -10.42 4.24 12.39
N PHE A 197 -10.73 5.01 11.33
CA PHE A 197 -9.75 5.65 10.48
C PHE A 197 -9.40 7.10 10.87
N GLU A 198 -10.16 7.74 11.78
CA GLU A 198 -10.00 9.17 12.07
C GLU A 198 -8.60 9.50 12.60
N GLU A 199 -8.03 8.67 13.48
CA GLU A 199 -6.70 8.93 14.07
C GLU A 199 -5.52 8.66 13.12
N GLN A 200 -5.74 7.88 12.05
CA GLN A 200 -4.68 7.53 11.10
C GLN A 200 -4.68 8.42 9.85
N ILE A 201 -5.83 9.02 9.49
CA ILE A 201 -5.94 9.93 8.35
C ILE A 201 -5.45 11.34 8.71
N VAL A 202 -4.60 11.92 7.85
CA VAL A 202 -4.31 13.36 7.84
C VAL A 202 -5.17 14.04 6.77
N PRO A 203 -5.85 15.17 7.06
CA PRO A 203 -6.54 15.96 6.05
C PRO A 203 -5.57 16.54 5.03
N VAL A 204 -5.97 16.55 3.76
CA VAL A 204 -5.22 17.19 2.67
C VAL A 204 -6.09 18.30 2.08
N GLU A 205 -5.55 19.51 2.04
CA GLU A 205 -6.22 20.66 1.43
C GLU A 205 -6.07 20.62 -0.09
N VAL A 206 -7.18 20.45 -0.81
CA VAL A 206 -7.20 20.37 -2.27
C VAL A 206 -7.70 21.69 -2.85
N ALA A 207 -6.83 22.33 -3.63
CA ALA A 207 -7.15 23.58 -4.31
C ALA A 207 -8.38 23.43 -5.23
N GLN A 208 -9.26 24.42 -5.19
CA GLN A 208 -10.45 24.49 -6.05
C GLN A 208 -10.23 25.52 -7.16
N ARG A 209 -10.80 25.27 -8.34
CA ARG A 209 -10.77 26.24 -9.44
C ARG A 209 -11.39 27.59 -9.05
N LYS A 210 -12.38 27.57 -8.13
CA LYS A 210 -13.02 28.73 -7.53
C LYS A 210 -13.37 28.41 -6.08
N GLY A 211 -13.06 29.33 -5.16
CA GLY A 211 -13.35 29.19 -3.73
C GLY A 211 -12.16 28.69 -2.93
N ASP A 212 -12.39 28.52 -1.62
CA ASP A 212 -11.38 28.05 -0.68
C ASP A 212 -11.02 26.56 -0.94
N PRO A 213 -9.80 26.13 -0.56
CA PRO A 213 -9.43 24.73 -0.61
C PRO A 213 -10.42 23.83 0.15
N VAL A 214 -10.63 22.62 -0.36
CA VAL A 214 -11.47 21.61 0.29
C VAL A 214 -10.58 20.65 1.07
N SER A 215 -10.88 20.50 2.36
CA SER A 215 -10.22 19.56 3.24
C SER A 215 -10.72 18.13 3.02
N VAL A 216 -9.89 17.29 2.40
CA VAL A 216 -10.20 15.89 2.12
C VAL A 216 -9.66 15.00 3.23
N LYS A 217 -10.55 14.30 3.95
CA LYS A 217 -10.21 13.51 5.16
C LYS A 217 -10.98 12.19 5.28
N LEU A 218 -11.67 11.77 4.24
CA LEU A 218 -12.45 10.52 4.21
C LEU A 218 -12.07 9.73 2.96
N ASP A 219 -11.91 8.41 3.12
CA ASP A 219 -11.70 7.49 2.00
C ASP A 219 -12.94 7.52 1.08
N GLU A 220 -12.75 7.76 -0.22
CA GLU A 220 -13.86 8.01 -1.17
C GLU A 220 -14.37 6.76 -1.89
N HIS A 221 -13.58 5.68 -1.84
CA HIS A 221 -13.82 4.45 -2.58
C HIS A 221 -14.89 3.51 -1.99
N PRO A 222 -15.06 3.41 -0.65
CA PRO A 222 -15.99 2.46 -0.05
C PRO A 222 -17.44 2.61 -0.53
N ARG A 223 -18.13 1.47 -0.66
CA ARG A 223 -19.55 1.34 -0.99
C ARG A 223 -20.21 0.35 -0.01
N PRO A 224 -20.48 0.77 1.24
CA PRO A 224 -20.92 -0.14 2.31
C PRO A 224 -22.22 -0.92 2.05
N GLY A 225 -23.07 -0.45 1.12
CA GLY A 225 -24.31 -1.10 0.74
C GLY A 225 -24.16 -2.22 -0.31
N THR A 226 -22.95 -2.50 -0.77
CA THR A 226 -22.69 -3.53 -1.78
C THR A 226 -22.96 -4.95 -1.24
N SER A 227 -23.75 -5.74 -1.96
CA SER A 227 -24.01 -7.14 -1.65
C SER A 227 -23.44 -8.10 -2.70
N ALA A 228 -23.20 -9.36 -2.32
CA ALA A 228 -22.75 -10.40 -3.25
C ALA A 228 -23.73 -10.60 -4.42
N GLU A 229 -25.04 -10.43 -4.19
CA GLU A 229 -26.05 -10.51 -5.24
C GLU A 229 -25.91 -9.38 -6.27
N GLN A 230 -25.66 -8.14 -5.81
CA GLN A 230 -25.41 -7.01 -6.70
C GLN A 230 -24.13 -7.21 -7.50
N LEU A 231 -23.07 -7.71 -6.85
CA LEU A 231 -21.80 -8.02 -7.48
C LEU A 231 -21.93 -9.12 -8.53
N GLY A 232 -22.73 -10.15 -8.29
CA GLY A 232 -22.98 -11.26 -9.23
C GLY A 232 -23.59 -10.82 -10.56
N ARG A 233 -24.20 -9.63 -10.63
CA ARG A 233 -24.79 -9.05 -11.85
C ARG A 233 -23.78 -8.30 -12.72
N LEU A 234 -22.57 -8.04 -12.21
CA LEU A 234 -21.53 -7.32 -12.94
C LEU A 234 -20.91 -8.19 -14.04
N ARG A 235 -20.63 -7.56 -15.18
CA ARG A 235 -19.92 -8.20 -16.28
C ARG A 235 -18.44 -8.37 -15.94
N PRO A 236 -17.80 -9.44 -16.43
CA PRO A 236 -16.35 -9.59 -16.37
C PRO A 236 -15.60 -8.40 -16.97
N ALA A 237 -14.47 -8.04 -16.39
CA ALA A 237 -13.71 -6.84 -16.77
C ALA A 237 -12.51 -7.14 -17.70
N PHE A 238 -11.96 -8.37 -17.65
CA PHE A 238 -10.66 -8.68 -18.28
C PHE A 238 -10.72 -9.82 -19.31
N ARG A 239 -11.78 -10.62 -19.33
CA ARG A 239 -12.02 -11.72 -20.28
C ARG A 239 -13.54 -11.95 -20.41
N GLU A 240 -14.05 -12.29 -21.58
CA GLU A 240 -15.50 -12.40 -21.85
C GLU A 240 -16.24 -13.39 -20.92
N ASP A 241 -15.64 -14.55 -20.67
CA ASP A 241 -16.10 -15.59 -19.74
C ASP A 241 -15.34 -15.55 -18.40
N GLY A 242 -14.84 -14.36 -18.05
CA GLY A 242 -14.06 -14.14 -16.84
C GLY A 242 -14.88 -14.18 -15.54
N SER A 243 -14.17 -14.25 -14.42
CA SER A 243 -14.70 -14.21 -13.07
C SER A 243 -14.41 -12.87 -12.37
N VAL A 244 -13.40 -12.15 -12.84
CA VAL A 244 -12.96 -10.90 -12.24
C VAL A 244 -13.78 -9.74 -12.81
N THR A 245 -14.32 -8.91 -11.93
CA THR A 245 -15.15 -7.75 -12.26
C THR A 245 -14.66 -6.51 -11.52
N ALA A 246 -15.11 -5.34 -11.96
CA ALA A 246 -14.83 -4.09 -11.24
C ALA A 246 -15.31 -4.07 -9.77
N GLY A 247 -16.23 -4.97 -9.40
CA GLY A 247 -16.75 -5.06 -8.03
C GLY A 247 -16.01 -6.03 -7.13
N ASN A 248 -15.17 -6.91 -7.70
CA ASN A 248 -14.33 -7.86 -6.96
C ASN A 248 -12.81 -7.65 -7.22
N SER A 249 -12.46 -6.50 -7.79
CA SER A 249 -11.11 -5.97 -7.92
C SER A 249 -10.98 -4.66 -7.15
N SER A 250 -9.77 -4.29 -6.75
CA SER A 250 -9.51 -2.93 -6.25
C SER A 250 -9.66 -1.88 -7.36
N GLY A 251 -9.83 -0.63 -6.95
CA GLY A 251 -9.82 0.52 -7.85
C GLY A 251 -8.43 0.98 -8.28
N ILE A 252 -8.44 2.00 -9.13
CA ILE A 252 -7.33 2.93 -9.35
C ILE A 252 -7.51 4.08 -8.37
N ASN A 253 -6.46 4.45 -7.63
CA ASN A 253 -6.59 5.30 -6.46
C ASN A 253 -5.34 6.15 -6.20
N ASP A 254 -5.52 7.20 -5.40
CA ASP A 254 -4.50 8.19 -5.09
C ASP A 254 -4.37 8.34 -3.56
N ALA A 255 -3.16 8.27 -3.02
CA ALA A 255 -2.90 8.46 -1.59
C ALA A 255 -1.40 8.62 -1.26
N GLY A 256 -1.11 9.06 -0.04
CA GLY A 256 0.21 8.97 0.61
C GLY A 256 0.13 8.32 1.98
N ALA A 257 1.19 7.62 2.41
CA ALA A 257 1.34 7.10 3.76
C ALA A 257 2.81 7.06 4.17
N ALA A 258 3.08 7.27 5.45
CA ALA A 258 4.42 7.29 6.01
C ALA A 258 4.44 6.76 7.45
N VAL A 259 5.57 6.19 7.84
CA VAL A 259 5.93 5.81 9.20
C VAL A 259 7.29 6.39 9.56
N VAL A 260 7.52 6.64 10.84
CA VAL A 260 8.82 7.05 11.39
C VAL A 260 9.46 5.84 12.04
N LEU A 261 10.67 5.49 11.64
CA LEU A 261 11.43 4.34 12.12
C LEU A 261 12.70 4.80 12.82
N MET A 262 13.03 4.15 13.92
CA MET A 262 14.28 4.36 14.66
C MET A 262 14.58 3.14 15.53
N LYS A 263 15.78 3.04 16.08
CA LYS A 263 16.06 2.03 17.13
C LYS A 263 15.25 2.33 18.40
N GLN A 264 14.88 1.29 19.15
CA GLN A 264 14.15 1.42 20.41
C GLN A 264 14.95 2.26 21.42
N SER A 265 16.28 2.12 21.45
CA SER A 265 17.17 2.97 22.25
C SER A 265 17.08 4.44 21.86
N LYS A 266 17.01 4.77 20.55
CA LYS A 266 16.84 6.13 20.05
C LYS A 266 15.47 6.69 20.41
N ALA A 267 14.41 5.88 20.30
CA ALA A 267 13.07 6.27 20.76
C ALA A 267 13.09 6.65 22.25
N ALA A 268 13.76 5.86 23.09
CA ALA A 268 13.91 6.16 24.51
C ALA A 268 14.71 7.46 24.77
N GLN A 269 15.78 7.72 24.02
CA GLN A 269 16.56 8.96 24.10
C GLN A 269 15.72 10.20 23.73
N LEU A 270 14.82 10.06 22.75
CA LEU A 270 13.94 11.13 22.27
C LEU A 270 12.63 11.23 23.08
N GLY A 271 12.41 10.37 24.08
CA GLY A 271 11.18 10.35 24.88
C GLY A 271 9.94 9.86 24.13
N VAL A 272 10.14 9.12 23.03
CA VAL A 272 9.09 8.62 22.13
C VAL A 272 8.56 7.27 22.61
N ARG A 273 7.24 7.10 22.54
CA ARG A 273 6.58 5.80 22.78
C ARG A 273 6.29 5.11 21.45
N PRO A 274 7.04 4.05 21.08
CA PRO A 274 6.82 3.36 19.82
C PRO A 274 5.52 2.54 19.80
N GLN A 275 4.96 2.36 18.61
CA GLN A 275 3.71 1.65 18.39
C GLN A 275 3.92 0.18 18.00
N LEU A 276 4.86 -0.06 17.09
CA LEU A 276 5.20 -1.39 16.58
C LEU A 276 6.70 -1.62 16.68
N GLU A 277 7.08 -2.87 16.84
CA GLU A 277 8.41 -3.39 16.52
C GLU A 277 8.35 -4.04 15.13
N TRP A 278 9.33 -3.72 14.28
CA TRP A 278 9.59 -4.51 13.08
C TRP A 278 10.42 -5.73 13.46
N VAL A 279 10.02 -6.93 13.02
CA VAL A 279 10.63 -8.19 13.47
C VAL A 279 11.43 -8.86 12.36
N ALA A 280 10.82 -8.99 11.18
CA ALA A 280 11.46 -9.55 10.00
C ALA A 280 10.67 -9.22 8.74
N ASP A 281 11.35 -9.19 7.60
CA ASP A 281 10.76 -9.22 6.27
C ASP A 281 11.17 -10.46 5.46
N ALA A 282 10.38 -10.75 4.43
CA ALA A 282 10.74 -11.66 3.36
C ALA A 282 10.11 -11.25 2.01
N VAL A 283 10.86 -11.52 0.94
CA VAL A 283 10.38 -11.46 -0.45
C VAL A 283 10.49 -12.85 -1.06
N ALA A 284 9.50 -13.20 -1.88
CA ALA A 284 9.48 -14.39 -2.71
C ALA A 284 9.05 -14.04 -4.14
N ALA A 285 9.32 -14.94 -5.07
CA ALA A 285 8.97 -14.77 -6.47
C ALA A 285 8.46 -16.09 -7.08
N LEU A 286 7.66 -15.96 -8.13
CA LEU A 286 7.13 -17.04 -8.96
C LEU A 286 6.81 -16.49 -10.36
N ALA A 287 6.21 -17.32 -11.22
CA ALA A 287 5.84 -16.92 -12.57
C ALA A 287 4.96 -15.63 -12.60
N PRO A 288 5.29 -14.62 -13.44
CA PRO A 288 4.53 -13.37 -13.54
C PRO A 288 3.03 -13.54 -13.77
N GLU A 289 2.63 -14.58 -14.50
CA GLU A 289 1.23 -14.81 -14.88
C GLU A 289 0.30 -15.20 -13.74
N ILE A 290 0.83 -15.61 -12.60
CA ILE A 290 0.08 -15.94 -11.39
C ILE A 290 0.58 -15.13 -10.18
N MET A 291 1.14 -13.94 -10.43
CA MET A 291 1.77 -13.06 -9.43
C MET A 291 0.93 -12.86 -8.16
N GLY A 292 -0.40 -12.90 -8.27
CA GLY A 292 -1.34 -12.72 -7.16
C GLY A 292 -1.09 -13.65 -5.97
N VAL A 293 -0.56 -14.86 -6.18
CA VAL A 293 -0.35 -15.85 -5.10
C VAL A 293 1.06 -15.85 -4.51
N ALA A 294 1.92 -14.93 -4.93
CA ALA A 294 3.26 -14.79 -4.38
C ALA A 294 3.34 -14.47 -2.86
N PRO A 295 2.33 -13.81 -2.25
CA PRO A 295 2.25 -13.67 -0.80
C PRO A 295 2.35 -14.98 -0.03
N ILE A 296 1.85 -16.10 -0.58
CA ILE A 296 1.93 -17.42 0.08
C ILE A 296 3.39 -17.74 0.41
N PHE A 297 4.26 -17.65 -0.60
CA PHE A 297 5.67 -17.98 -0.46
C PHE A 297 6.43 -16.95 0.37
N ALA A 298 6.04 -15.67 0.30
CA ALA A 298 6.65 -14.61 1.10
C ALA A 298 6.35 -14.81 2.59
N VAL A 299 5.08 -15.09 2.94
CA VAL A 299 4.66 -15.35 4.33
C VAL A 299 5.27 -16.65 4.86
N GLN A 300 5.25 -17.74 4.09
CA GLN A 300 5.89 -19.00 4.51
C GLN A 300 7.39 -18.81 4.79
N LYS A 301 8.10 -18.10 3.91
CA LYS A 301 9.52 -17.78 4.08
C LYS A 301 9.76 -16.89 5.31
N LEU A 302 8.89 -15.89 5.54
CA LEU A 302 8.94 -15.01 6.70
C LEU A 302 8.77 -15.79 8.01
N LEU A 303 7.72 -16.60 8.11
CA LEU A 303 7.40 -17.38 9.31
C LEU A 303 8.50 -18.40 9.62
N ALA A 304 9.02 -19.09 8.60
CA ALA A 304 10.16 -20.00 8.75
C ALA A 304 11.43 -19.29 9.25
N LYS A 305 11.69 -18.05 8.79
CA LYS A 305 12.84 -17.24 9.21
C LYS A 305 12.82 -16.91 10.71
N VAL A 306 11.62 -16.74 11.30
CA VAL A 306 11.46 -16.38 12.72
C VAL A 306 11.03 -17.56 13.61
N GLY A 307 10.81 -18.74 13.02
CA GLY A 307 10.38 -19.93 13.76
C GLY A 307 8.94 -19.86 14.27
N MET A 308 8.06 -19.13 13.56
CA MET A 308 6.63 -19.02 13.86
C MET A 308 5.79 -19.79 12.85
N THR A 309 4.51 -19.95 13.15
CA THR A 309 3.48 -20.55 12.30
C THR A 309 2.38 -19.53 12.02
N ILE A 310 1.51 -19.82 11.04
CA ILE A 310 0.38 -18.94 10.72
C ILE A 310 -0.59 -18.77 11.90
N ASN A 311 -0.65 -19.76 12.79
CA ASN A 311 -1.54 -19.75 13.96
C ASN A 311 -1.09 -18.73 15.02
N ASP A 312 0.18 -18.37 15.03
CA ASP A 312 0.74 -17.36 15.96
C ASP A 312 0.36 -15.93 15.55
N ILE A 313 -0.19 -15.74 14.34
CA ILE A 313 -0.53 -14.43 13.80
C ILE A 313 -1.93 -14.04 14.25
N ASP A 314 -2.07 -12.84 14.82
CA ASP A 314 -3.33 -12.33 15.34
C ASP A 314 -4.12 -11.54 14.29
N LEU A 315 -3.40 -10.81 13.42
CA LEU A 315 -3.95 -10.00 12.33
C LEU A 315 -3.07 -10.07 11.08
N MET A 316 -3.71 -10.04 9.92
CA MET A 316 -3.04 -9.91 8.63
C MET A 316 -3.69 -8.82 7.80
N GLU A 317 -2.92 -7.81 7.41
CA GLU A 317 -3.30 -6.89 6.33
C GLU A 317 -2.76 -7.47 5.01
N LEU A 318 -3.61 -8.22 4.31
CA LEU A 318 -3.35 -8.80 2.99
C LEU A 318 -3.93 -7.88 1.92
N ASN A 319 -3.10 -7.36 1.01
CA ASN A 319 -3.62 -6.51 -0.05
C ASN A 319 -4.64 -7.23 -0.94
N GLU A 320 -5.75 -6.57 -1.23
CA GLU A 320 -6.86 -7.10 -2.03
C GLU A 320 -6.85 -6.51 -3.44
N ALA A 321 -5.73 -6.65 -4.19
CA ALA A 321 -5.70 -6.17 -5.58
C ALA A 321 -6.84 -6.80 -6.41
N PHE A 322 -7.07 -8.09 -6.19
CA PHE A 322 -8.20 -8.85 -6.72
C PHE A 322 -8.69 -9.85 -5.66
N ALA A 323 -10.00 -10.12 -5.63
CA ALA A 323 -10.57 -11.13 -4.74
C ALA A 323 -10.04 -12.53 -5.08
N ALA A 324 -9.87 -12.84 -6.37
CA ALA A 324 -9.34 -14.12 -6.84
C ALA A 324 -8.03 -14.52 -6.14
N GLN A 325 -7.08 -13.58 -6.06
CA GLN A 325 -5.80 -13.85 -5.40
C GLN A 325 -5.91 -13.82 -3.88
N ALA A 326 -6.70 -12.91 -3.30
CA ALA A 326 -6.83 -12.81 -1.85
C ALA A 326 -7.42 -14.10 -1.26
N VAL A 327 -8.50 -14.61 -1.87
CA VAL A 327 -9.14 -15.86 -1.46
C VAL A 327 -8.18 -17.05 -1.61
N ALA A 328 -7.42 -17.11 -2.71
CA ALA A 328 -6.40 -18.16 -2.89
C ALA A 328 -5.34 -18.08 -1.79
N VAL A 329 -4.75 -16.91 -1.53
CA VAL A 329 -3.72 -16.72 -0.51
C VAL A 329 -4.23 -17.11 0.88
N ILE A 330 -5.44 -16.66 1.26
CA ILE A 330 -6.04 -16.98 2.57
C ILE A 330 -6.20 -18.50 2.73
N ARG A 331 -6.73 -19.17 1.70
CA ARG A 331 -6.95 -20.62 1.73
C ARG A 331 -5.64 -21.41 1.82
N GLU A 332 -4.64 -21.06 1.00
CA GLU A 332 -3.37 -21.80 0.94
C GLU A 332 -2.47 -21.53 2.15
N LEU A 333 -2.62 -20.37 2.81
CA LEU A 333 -1.95 -20.11 4.09
C LEU A 333 -2.70 -20.71 5.29
N GLU A 334 -3.94 -21.17 5.09
CA GLU A 334 -4.81 -21.69 6.14
C GLU A 334 -5.03 -20.69 7.30
N ILE A 335 -4.97 -19.38 6.98
CA ILE A 335 -5.25 -18.33 7.97
C ILE A 335 -6.76 -18.14 8.15
N ASP A 336 -7.19 -17.98 9.40
CA ASP A 336 -8.57 -17.62 9.73
C ASP A 336 -8.99 -16.31 9.01
N PRO A 337 -10.02 -16.34 8.13
CA PRO A 337 -10.50 -15.16 7.41
C PRO A 337 -10.94 -13.99 8.31
N GLU A 338 -11.29 -14.24 9.57
CA GLU A 338 -11.63 -13.19 10.53
C GLU A 338 -10.40 -12.40 11.02
N LYS A 339 -9.19 -12.96 10.89
CA LYS A 339 -7.93 -12.27 11.19
C LYS A 339 -7.42 -11.40 10.03
N VAL A 340 -7.99 -11.56 8.83
CA VAL A 340 -7.51 -10.90 7.61
C VAL A 340 -8.33 -9.65 7.32
N ASN A 341 -7.70 -8.48 7.22
CA ASN A 341 -8.34 -7.20 6.86
C ASN A 341 -9.64 -6.90 7.67
N PRO A 342 -9.58 -6.83 9.02
CA PRO A 342 -10.77 -6.64 9.86
C PRO A 342 -11.50 -5.31 9.63
N ASN A 343 -10.84 -4.35 9.00
CA ASN A 343 -11.37 -3.03 8.65
C ASN A 343 -11.70 -2.88 7.14
N GLY A 344 -11.76 -4.00 6.40
CA GLY A 344 -11.85 -4.01 4.94
C GLY A 344 -10.49 -3.75 4.29
N GLY A 345 -10.32 -4.20 3.05
CA GLY A 345 -9.08 -4.04 2.29
C GLY A 345 -9.25 -3.22 1.02
N ALA A 346 -8.34 -3.43 0.07
CA ALA A 346 -8.21 -2.59 -1.12
C ALA A 346 -9.39 -2.68 -2.11
N ILE A 347 -10.23 -3.73 -2.06
CA ILE A 347 -11.47 -3.77 -2.85
C ILE A 347 -12.42 -2.66 -2.39
N ALA A 348 -12.49 -2.42 -1.08
CA ALA A 348 -13.32 -1.37 -0.51
C ALA A 348 -12.62 -0.02 -0.46
N LEU A 349 -11.38 0.02 0.02
CA LEU A 349 -10.65 1.24 0.34
C LEU A 349 -9.89 1.81 -0.86
N GLY A 350 -9.49 0.98 -1.82
CA GLY A 350 -8.70 1.35 -2.98
C GLY A 350 -7.24 0.89 -2.95
N HIS A 351 -6.56 0.94 -4.10
CA HIS A 351 -5.18 0.47 -4.29
C HIS A 351 -4.25 1.50 -4.97
N PRO A 352 -3.81 2.54 -4.24
CA PRO A 352 -2.76 3.45 -4.72
C PRO A 352 -1.42 2.70 -4.73
N VAL A 353 -0.98 2.23 -5.90
CA VAL A 353 0.00 1.14 -6.02
C VAL A 353 1.30 1.36 -5.22
N GLY A 354 1.95 2.52 -5.34
CA GLY A 354 3.17 2.85 -4.59
C GLY A 354 2.97 3.05 -3.08
N ALA A 355 1.78 3.47 -2.64
CA ALA A 355 1.48 3.80 -1.25
C ALA A 355 0.88 2.64 -0.44
N THR A 356 0.32 1.62 -1.10
CA THR A 356 -0.52 0.61 -0.45
C THR A 356 0.19 -0.14 0.66
N GLY A 357 1.44 -0.58 0.46
CA GLY A 357 2.18 -1.29 1.51
C GLY A 357 2.37 -0.47 2.80
N ALA A 358 2.55 0.84 2.66
CA ALA A 358 2.64 1.76 3.80
C ALA A 358 1.26 1.99 4.44
N ILE A 359 0.20 2.15 3.65
CA ILE A 359 -1.18 2.27 4.15
C ILE A 359 -1.57 1.05 4.98
N LEU A 360 -1.27 -0.16 4.51
CA LEU A 360 -1.56 -1.39 5.23
C LEU A 360 -0.77 -1.47 6.54
N THR A 361 0.48 -0.99 6.55
CA THR A 361 1.28 -0.90 7.78
C THR A 361 0.68 0.07 8.80
N VAL A 362 0.21 1.24 8.34
CA VAL A 362 -0.50 2.20 9.20
C VAL A 362 -1.78 1.56 9.74
N LYS A 363 -2.60 0.93 8.90
CA LYS A 363 -3.83 0.25 9.34
C LYS A 363 -3.52 -0.83 10.39
N LEU A 364 -2.51 -1.66 10.16
CA LEU A 364 -2.10 -2.72 11.08
C LEU A 364 -1.69 -2.16 12.44
N ALA A 365 -0.90 -1.07 12.48
CA ALA A 365 -0.45 -0.45 13.73
C ALA A 365 -1.62 -0.01 14.61
N TYR A 366 -2.59 0.69 14.01
CA TYR A 366 -3.76 1.18 14.73
C TYR A 366 -4.71 0.04 15.14
N GLU A 367 -4.84 -0.99 14.31
CA GLU A 367 -5.77 -2.09 14.58
C GLU A 367 -5.25 -3.09 15.62
N LEU A 368 -3.95 -3.42 15.60
CA LEU A 368 -3.33 -4.23 16.66
C LEU A 368 -3.50 -3.56 18.02
N ARG A 369 -3.25 -2.24 18.11
CA ARG A 369 -3.48 -1.45 19.33
C ARG A 369 -4.95 -1.47 19.75
N ARG A 370 -5.88 -1.29 18.81
CA ARG A 370 -7.33 -1.28 19.08
C ARG A 370 -7.83 -2.63 19.62
N GLN A 371 -7.36 -3.73 19.05
CA GLN A 371 -7.74 -5.08 19.47
C GLN A 371 -6.87 -5.63 20.62
N GLN A 372 -5.85 -4.90 21.06
CA GLN A 372 -4.85 -5.36 22.05
C GLN A 372 -4.23 -6.71 21.67
N LYS A 373 -3.92 -6.87 20.38
CA LYS A 373 -3.28 -8.06 19.80
C LYS A 373 -1.79 -7.84 19.61
N GLU A 374 -1.03 -8.92 19.51
CA GLU A 374 0.43 -8.86 19.54
C GLU A 374 1.04 -8.96 18.15
N TRP A 375 0.68 -9.98 17.36
CA TRP A 375 1.41 -10.32 16.13
C TRP A 375 0.63 -9.96 14.87
N GLY A 376 1.26 -9.17 14.00
CA GLY A 376 0.64 -8.73 12.75
C GLY A 376 1.53 -8.92 11.53
N ILE A 377 0.95 -9.33 10.40
CA ILE A 377 1.63 -9.38 9.11
C ILE A 377 1.03 -8.36 8.14
N VAL A 378 1.87 -7.62 7.44
CA VAL A 378 1.49 -6.94 6.19
C VAL A 378 2.04 -7.75 5.03
N THR A 379 1.21 -8.09 4.05
CA THR A 379 1.67 -8.80 2.84
C THR A 379 0.87 -8.44 1.60
N MET A 380 1.53 -8.53 0.44
CA MET A 380 0.92 -8.19 -0.84
C MET A 380 1.62 -8.81 -2.04
N CYS A 381 0.84 -9.05 -3.10
CA CYS A 381 1.33 -9.43 -4.41
C CYS A 381 1.94 -8.23 -5.14
N ILE A 382 2.82 -8.51 -6.10
CA ILE A 382 3.55 -7.52 -6.88
C ILE A 382 3.56 -7.99 -8.33
N GLY A 383 3.12 -7.11 -9.24
CA GLY A 383 3.17 -7.36 -10.69
C GLY A 383 4.57 -7.79 -11.14
N GLY A 384 4.65 -8.69 -12.11
CA GLY A 384 5.90 -9.33 -12.49
C GLY A 384 6.29 -10.55 -11.64
N GLY A 385 5.42 -11.02 -10.74
CA GLY A 385 5.57 -12.33 -10.09
C GLY A 385 6.32 -12.30 -8.77
N GLN A 386 6.14 -11.25 -7.95
CA GLN A 386 6.75 -11.17 -6.62
C GLN A 386 5.71 -11.04 -5.51
N GLY A 387 6.11 -11.39 -4.28
CA GLY A 387 5.34 -11.16 -3.07
C GLY A 387 6.27 -10.67 -1.97
N ILE A 388 5.76 -9.79 -1.11
CA ILE A 388 6.48 -9.22 0.03
C ILE A 388 5.66 -9.42 1.30
N ALA A 389 6.33 -9.72 2.41
CA ALA A 389 5.70 -9.87 3.72
C ALA A 389 6.61 -9.28 4.79
N THR A 390 6.00 -8.58 5.76
CA THR A 390 6.70 -8.02 6.92
C THR A 390 5.92 -8.37 8.20
N LEU A 391 6.63 -8.89 9.20
CA LEU A 391 6.11 -9.20 10.52
C LEU A 391 6.36 -8.04 11.47
N PHE A 392 5.31 -7.63 12.17
CA PHE A 392 5.32 -6.63 13.22
C PHE A 392 4.82 -7.21 14.53
N ARG A 393 5.31 -6.64 15.63
CA ARG A 393 4.84 -6.91 16.98
C ARG A 393 4.31 -5.62 17.61
N ASN A 394 3.12 -5.65 18.20
CA ASN A 394 2.55 -4.52 18.94
C ASN A 394 3.34 -4.27 20.23
N LEU A 395 3.60 -2.98 20.52
CA LEU A 395 4.30 -2.54 21.73
C LEU A 395 3.38 -1.78 22.71
N ASN A 396 2.10 -1.58 22.34
CA ASN A 396 1.12 -0.83 23.13
C ASN A 396 0.23 -1.73 23.99
#